data_AF-A0A9P6WK42-F1
#
_entry.id   AF-A0A9P6WK42-F1
#
_cell.length_a   1.000
_cell.length_b   1.000
_cell.length_c   1.000
_cell.angle_alpha   90.00
_cell.angle_beta   90.00
_cell.angle_gamma   90.00
#
_symmetry.space_group_name_H-M   'P 1'
#
loop_
_entity.id
_entity.type
_entity.pdbx_description
1 polymer ?
#
loop_
_entity_poly.entity_id
_entity_poly.type
_entity_poly.pdbx_seq_one_letter_code
_entity_poly.pdbx_strand_id
1 'polypeptide(L)'
;MSSIDLVRNEIRELEREIEELEELEDLNASDEEVIEIDDDDNNDDKENVESIENEDDKTVFSNIGQMDQLLYDILNENTPDDGESDIKDGKRIIKSKELQKFYGSQIPKIQVENVYRFNGITVFPLSNDPSGEFIGIRFDVFNTYSRKFTTCHYIILKQFEIENDEKQSISLNGDSEWRWEVFQTTVPKYIPVEDLANSYLNLLHVREQTTENSVPGFNLRLFKDVLYPNFDPQEWPFINSKGFLNRFLAGHSFEIFLTTFILLNIFKLWLVHNRMPILPINENNNENQEGTGYKQKLQSNKSDLNLYKQIEHMDPPTSNTCFISLQLIKLVSIYGPIIVFIVWFFGASMYDRIHHYTGGFCINHPELKYYRTCVSKGYKYTGGFKCSGHSLITSIFASCIAFETLSVNNWIVYINHLNPLPFHIYRSGHLLVLFALYIYISWLMMFTITCLFYHTFFERIIGTACGMITVFSVYIKCKL
;
A
#
# COMPACT_ATOMS: atom_id res chain seq x y z
N MET A 1 10.58 -0.83 -51.26
CA MET A 1 10.32 -1.87 -50.25
C MET A 1 9.72 -1.16 -49.05
N SER A 2 8.53 -1.55 -48.59
CA SER A 2 7.87 -0.89 -47.46
C SER A 2 8.63 -1.18 -46.18
N SER A 3 8.67 -0.24 -45.23
CA SER A 3 9.23 -0.47 -43.88
C SER A 3 8.62 -1.71 -43.20
N ILE A 4 7.36 -2.03 -43.55
CA ILE A 4 6.64 -3.22 -43.06
C ILE A 4 7.19 -4.52 -43.67
N ASP A 5 7.69 -4.50 -44.91
CA ASP A 5 8.26 -5.67 -45.56
C ASP A 5 9.63 -6.03 -44.97
N LEU A 6 10.36 -5.02 -44.49
CA LEU A 6 11.66 -5.19 -43.85
C LEU A 6 11.50 -5.89 -42.49
N VAL A 7 10.54 -5.42 -41.68
CA VAL A 7 10.21 -6.04 -40.38
C VAL A 7 9.68 -7.46 -40.55
N ARG A 8 8.88 -7.74 -41.60
CA ARG A 8 8.40 -9.11 -41.86
C ARG A 8 9.50 -10.08 -42.27
N ASN A 9 10.54 -9.59 -42.95
CA ASN A 9 11.69 -10.43 -43.28
C ASN A 9 12.55 -10.69 -42.06
N GLU A 10 12.76 -9.69 -41.20
CA GLU A 10 13.52 -9.83 -39.96
C GLU A 10 12.85 -10.82 -38.99
N ILE A 11 11.51 -10.79 -38.89
CA ILE A 11 10.75 -11.78 -38.11
C ILE A 11 10.95 -13.20 -38.65
N ARG A 12 10.91 -13.40 -39.98
CA ARG A 12 11.11 -14.73 -40.58
C ARG A 12 12.53 -15.26 -40.41
N GLU A 13 13.51 -14.37 -40.37
CA GLU A 13 14.90 -14.73 -40.15
C GLU A 13 15.11 -15.21 -38.71
N LEU A 14 14.52 -14.49 -37.74
CA LEU A 14 14.55 -14.89 -36.34
C LEU A 14 13.78 -16.19 -36.07
N GLU A 15 12.63 -16.41 -36.72
CA GLU A 15 11.87 -17.66 -36.59
C GLU A 15 12.69 -18.87 -37.07
N ARG A 16 13.50 -18.71 -38.13
CA ARG A 16 14.39 -19.78 -38.60
C ARG A 16 15.55 -20.04 -37.64
N GLU A 17 16.14 -18.99 -37.07
CA GLU A 17 17.26 -19.13 -36.13
C GLU A 17 16.85 -19.85 -34.84
N ILE A 18 15.60 -19.66 -34.39
CA ILE A 18 15.03 -20.40 -33.25
C ILE A 18 14.85 -21.88 -33.58
N GLU A 19 14.33 -22.22 -34.77
CA GLU A 19 14.12 -23.60 -35.20
C GLU A 19 15.46 -24.37 -35.32
N GLU A 20 16.52 -23.72 -35.82
CA GLU A 20 17.87 -24.31 -35.87
C GLU A 20 18.47 -24.56 -34.46
N LEU A 21 18.15 -23.73 -33.48
CA LEU A 21 18.62 -23.90 -32.10
C LEU A 21 17.88 -25.02 -31.35
N GLU A 22 16.58 -25.20 -31.60
CA GLU A 22 15.80 -26.30 -31.03
C GLU A 22 16.29 -27.66 -31.56
N GLU A 23 16.59 -27.77 -32.87
CA GLU A 23 17.17 -29.01 -33.42
C GLU A 23 18.54 -29.36 -32.82
N LEU A 24 19.35 -28.36 -32.46
CA LEU A 24 20.65 -28.58 -31.81
C LEU A 24 20.52 -29.00 -30.33
N GLU A 25 19.48 -28.56 -29.64
CA GLU A 25 19.22 -28.96 -28.24
C GLU A 25 18.76 -30.44 -28.20
N ASP A 26 17.94 -30.87 -29.16
CA ASP A 26 17.50 -32.27 -29.29
C ASP A 26 18.65 -33.23 -29.63
N LEU A 27 19.62 -32.81 -30.45
CA LEU A 27 20.79 -33.63 -30.75
C LEU A 27 21.71 -33.82 -29.53
N ASN A 28 21.94 -32.76 -28.76
CA ASN A 28 22.78 -32.85 -27.56
C ASN A 28 22.12 -33.65 -26.41
N ALA A 29 20.79 -33.69 -26.36
CA ALA A 29 20.07 -34.49 -25.37
C ALA A 29 20.20 -36.01 -25.61
N SER A 30 20.65 -36.44 -26.79
CA SER A 30 20.80 -37.86 -27.13
C SER A 30 22.19 -38.45 -26.87
N ASP A 31 23.19 -37.63 -26.52
CA ASP A 31 24.58 -38.07 -26.32
C ASP A 31 24.99 -38.27 -24.83
N GLU A 32 24.10 -38.02 -23.86
CA GLU A 32 24.31 -38.31 -22.43
C GLU A 32 23.83 -39.73 -22.07
N GLU A 33 24.45 -40.76 -22.66
CA GLU A 33 24.31 -42.15 -22.21
C GLU A 33 25.43 -42.49 -21.21
N VAL A 34 25.01 -42.99 -20.05
CA VAL A 34 25.76 -43.13 -18.79
C VAL A 34 26.90 -44.15 -18.90
N ILE A 35 28.13 -43.73 -18.55
CA ILE A 35 29.23 -44.64 -18.22
C ILE A 35 29.07 -45.04 -16.75
N GLU A 36 28.58 -46.24 -16.49
CA GLU A 36 28.65 -46.88 -15.17
C GLU A 36 30.10 -47.34 -14.93
N ILE A 37 30.72 -46.81 -13.87
CA ILE A 37 32.00 -47.27 -13.35
C ILE A 37 31.67 -48.13 -12.12
N ASP A 38 31.87 -49.44 -12.27
CA ASP A 38 31.93 -50.41 -11.16
C ASP A 38 33.24 -50.19 -10.40
N ASP A 39 33.16 -49.66 -9.18
CA ASP A 39 34.27 -49.66 -8.22
C ASP A 39 33.98 -50.69 -7.11
N ASP A 40 34.47 -51.89 -7.35
CA ASP A 40 34.68 -52.95 -6.38
C ASP A 40 36.17 -52.92 -6.01
N ASP A 41 36.55 -52.43 -4.83
CA ASP A 41 37.70 -53.01 -4.15
C ASP A 41 37.76 -52.74 -2.64
N ASN A 42 37.97 -53.84 -1.93
CA ASN A 42 38.34 -53.92 -0.53
C ASN A 42 39.74 -53.33 -0.33
N ASN A 43 40.00 -52.69 0.81
CA ASN A 43 41.12 -53.09 1.65
C ASN A 43 41.06 -52.45 3.04
N ASP A 44 41.23 -53.35 4.01
CA ASP A 44 41.68 -53.09 5.36
C ASP A 44 42.97 -52.24 5.36
N ASP A 45 43.05 -51.25 6.25
CA ASP A 45 44.11 -51.28 7.27
C ASP A 45 43.87 -50.23 8.37
N LYS A 46 44.06 -50.71 9.59
CA LYS A 46 44.04 -49.98 10.85
C LYS A 46 45.29 -49.13 10.99
N GLU A 47 45.17 -47.91 11.51
CA GLU A 47 46.14 -47.44 12.51
C GLU A 47 45.56 -46.37 13.45
N ASN A 48 46.00 -46.48 14.71
CA ASN A 48 45.59 -45.74 15.90
C ASN A 48 45.93 -44.24 15.85
N VAL A 49 44.99 -43.38 16.24
CA VAL A 49 45.31 -42.12 16.94
C VAL A 49 44.27 -41.88 18.04
N GLU A 50 44.74 -41.91 19.29
CA GLU A 50 44.01 -41.56 20.50
C GLU A 50 43.81 -40.04 20.66
N SER A 51 42.63 -39.71 21.18
CA SER A 51 42.29 -38.56 22.06
C SER A 51 42.32 -37.14 21.49
N ILE A 52 41.16 -36.47 21.52
CA ILE A 52 40.78 -35.48 22.56
C ILE A 52 39.29 -35.17 22.36
N GLU A 53 38.49 -35.49 23.37
CA GLU A 53 37.12 -35.01 23.53
C GLU A 53 37.13 -33.50 23.75
N ASN A 54 36.47 -32.75 22.87
CA ASN A 54 35.86 -31.46 23.19
C ASN A 54 34.46 -31.51 22.58
N GLU A 55 33.50 -31.94 23.41
CA GLU A 55 32.09 -31.64 23.22
C GLU A 55 31.87 -30.14 23.44
N ASP A 56 31.19 -29.51 22.48
CA ASP A 56 30.54 -28.17 22.49
C ASP A 56 31.00 -27.19 21.41
N ASP A 57 31.09 -27.66 20.16
CA ASP A 57 31.00 -26.78 18.99
C ASP A 57 30.12 -27.42 17.90
N LYS A 58 28.82 -27.54 18.20
CA LYS A 58 27.81 -27.81 17.16
C LYS A 58 27.69 -26.55 16.30
N THR A 59 28.46 -26.52 15.22
CA THR A 59 28.41 -25.47 14.20
C THR A 59 26.95 -25.26 13.73
N VAL A 60 26.48 -24.01 13.83
CA VAL A 60 25.13 -23.55 13.45
C VAL A 60 24.75 -23.97 12.02
N PHE A 61 25.75 -24.15 11.14
CA PHE A 61 25.56 -24.58 9.75
C PHE A 61 25.09 -26.03 9.58
N SER A 62 25.28 -26.91 10.56
CA SER A 62 24.87 -28.32 10.47
C SER A 62 23.34 -28.51 10.31
N ASN A 63 22.54 -27.55 10.80
CA ASN A 63 21.08 -27.61 10.71
C ASN A 63 20.50 -26.95 9.44
N ILE A 64 21.28 -26.14 8.73
CA ILE A 64 20.79 -25.37 7.56
C ILE A 64 20.72 -26.27 6.31
N GLY A 65 21.58 -27.29 6.20
CA GLY A 65 21.62 -28.20 5.05
C GLY A 65 20.44 -29.18 4.93
N GLN A 66 19.75 -29.51 6.03
CA GLN A 66 18.65 -30.50 6.02
C GLN A 66 17.38 -30.01 5.31
N MET A 67 17.19 -28.69 5.18
CA MET A 67 15.97 -28.11 4.58
C MET A 67 15.94 -28.28 3.05
N ASP A 68 17.11 -28.18 2.38
CA ASP A 68 17.22 -28.32 0.93
C ASP A 68 17.12 -29.79 0.49
N GLN A 69 17.50 -30.73 1.37
CA GLN A 69 17.40 -32.18 1.13
C GLN A 69 15.94 -32.65 1.12
N LEU A 70 15.12 -32.13 2.03
CA LEU A 70 13.67 -32.36 2.06
C LEU A 70 12.95 -31.85 0.79
N LEU A 71 13.42 -30.74 0.22
CA LEU A 71 12.85 -30.19 -1.02
C LEU A 71 13.25 -31.02 -2.26
N TYR A 72 14.48 -31.56 -2.25
CA TYR A 72 14.99 -32.46 -3.29
C TYR A 72 14.23 -33.78 -3.31
N ASP A 73 13.97 -34.39 -2.15
CA ASP A 73 13.21 -35.63 -2.02
C ASP A 73 11.75 -35.47 -2.50
N ILE A 74 11.14 -34.30 -2.30
CA ILE A 74 9.78 -33.99 -2.77
C ILE A 74 9.71 -33.78 -4.30
N LEU A 75 10.78 -33.26 -4.91
CA LEU A 75 10.81 -32.93 -6.33
C LEU A 75 11.23 -34.12 -7.22
N ASN A 76 11.96 -35.08 -6.67
CA ASN A 76 12.49 -36.24 -7.39
C ASN A 76 11.70 -37.54 -7.15
N GLU A 77 10.49 -37.49 -6.58
CA GLU A 77 9.59 -38.64 -6.36
C GLU A 77 8.95 -39.20 -7.65
N ASN A 78 9.71 -39.24 -8.76
CA ASN A 78 9.28 -39.75 -10.07
C ASN A 78 10.18 -40.91 -10.56
N THR A 79 10.63 -41.80 -9.67
CA THR A 79 11.21 -43.07 -10.09
C THR A 79 10.08 -44.09 -10.35
N PRO A 80 10.04 -44.73 -11.55
CA PRO A 80 9.07 -45.76 -11.84
C PRO A 80 9.31 -46.99 -10.97
N ASP A 81 8.20 -47.44 -10.40
CA ASP A 81 8.01 -48.52 -9.44
C ASP A 81 8.29 -49.89 -10.10
N ASP A 82 9.45 -50.48 -9.81
CA ASP A 82 9.75 -51.89 -10.08
C ASP A 82 10.07 -52.59 -8.75
N GLY A 83 9.02 -53.03 -8.04
CA GLY A 83 9.22 -53.91 -6.90
C GLY A 83 7.99 -54.09 -6.03
N GLU A 84 7.14 -55.06 -6.39
CA GLU A 84 6.09 -55.63 -5.54
C GLU A 84 6.62 -55.92 -4.12
N SER A 85 6.30 -55.03 -3.17
CA SER A 85 6.15 -55.44 -1.77
C SER A 85 5.12 -54.55 -1.08
N ASP A 86 4.23 -55.21 -0.36
CA ASP A 86 3.06 -54.68 0.35
C ASP A 86 3.39 -53.56 1.35
N ILE A 87 3.60 -52.33 0.85
CA ILE A 87 3.55 -51.10 1.66
C ILE A 87 2.37 -50.25 1.19
N LYS A 88 1.17 -50.73 1.54
CA LYS A 88 -0.06 -49.94 1.51
C LYS A 88 0.01 -48.88 2.62
N ASP A 89 0.74 -47.78 2.43
CA ASP A 89 0.39 -46.49 3.08
C ASP A 89 1.10 -45.21 2.56
N GLY A 90 1.69 -45.20 1.36
CA GLY A 90 2.21 -43.95 0.76
C GLY A 90 1.12 -42.90 0.43
N LYS A 91 -0.11 -43.33 0.14
CA LYS A 91 -1.24 -42.43 -0.19
C LYS A 91 -1.98 -41.84 1.02
N ARG A 92 -1.64 -42.22 2.26
CA ARG A 92 -2.35 -41.76 3.46
C ARG A 92 -1.71 -40.57 4.16
N ILE A 93 -0.45 -40.26 3.85
CA ILE A 93 0.28 -39.16 4.49
C ILE A 93 -0.17 -37.78 3.96
N ILE A 94 -0.71 -37.72 2.72
CA ILE A 94 -1.13 -36.46 2.07
C ILE A 94 -2.47 -35.91 2.60
N LYS A 95 -3.18 -36.62 3.49
CA LYS A 95 -4.52 -36.24 4.00
C LYS A 95 -4.59 -35.81 5.46
N SER A 96 -3.46 -35.52 6.12
CA SER A 96 -3.56 -34.87 7.43
C SER A 96 -4.05 -33.42 7.22
N LYS A 97 -5.03 -32.98 8.03
CA LYS A 97 -5.54 -31.59 8.00
C LYS A 97 -4.41 -30.57 8.23
N GLU A 98 -3.35 -30.99 8.91
CA GLU A 98 -2.14 -30.21 9.15
C GLU A 98 -1.35 -30.00 7.87
N LEU A 99 -1.19 -31.05 7.04
CA LEU A 99 -0.53 -30.93 5.75
C LEU A 99 -1.35 -30.04 4.81
N GLN A 100 -2.68 -30.19 4.73
CA GLN A 100 -3.50 -29.27 3.94
C GLN A 100 -3.43 -27.82 4.42
N LYS A 101 -3.35 -27.58 5.74
CA LYS A 101 -3.18 -26.25 6.32
C LYS A 101 -1.79 -25.67 6.01
N PHE A 102 -0.76 -26.51 6.01
CA PHE A 102 0.60 -26.15 5.58
C PHE A 102 0.62 -25.78 4.10
N TYR A 103 0.05 -26.62 3.23
CA TYR A 103 -0.04 -26.38 1.79
C TYR A 103 -0.80 -25.09 1.46
N GLY A 104 -1.91 -24.82 2.16
CA GLY A 104 -2.74 -23.63 1.89
C GLY A 104 -2.13 -22.31 2.36
N SER A 105 -1.18 -22.31 3.31
CA SER A 105 -0.71 -21.07 3.95
C SER A 105 0.79 -20.84 3.93
N GLN A 106 1.61 -21.90 3.88
CA GLN A 106 3.07 -21.80 3.91
C GLN A 106 3.68 -21.89 2.51
N ILE A 107 3.14 -22.73 1.62
CA ILE A 107 3.65 -22.84 0.24
C ILE A 107 3.66 -21.50 -0.50
N PRO A 108 2.59 -20.68 -0.47
CA PRO A 108 2.64 -19.38 -1.13
C PRO A 108 3.74 -18.46 -0.55
N LYS A 109 4.05 -18.57 0.74
CA LYS A 109 5.11 -17.77 1.37
C LYS A 109 6.50 -18.25 0.93
N ILE A 110 6.71 -19.56 0.88
CA ILE A 110 7.96 -20.17 0.39
C ILE A 110 8.18 -19.80 -1.08
N GLN A 111 7.13 -19.84 -1.91
CA GLN A 111 7.22 -19.42 -3.31
C GLN A 111 7.59 -17.94 -3.45
N VAL A 112 6.98 -17.07 -2.66
CA VAL A 112 7.32 -15.63 -2.64
C VAL A 112 8.76 -15.41 -2.17
N GLU A 113 9.20 -16.12 -1.14
CA GLU A 113 10.59 -16.09 -0.68
C GLU A 113 11.57 -16.51 -1.79
N ASN A 114 11.28 -17.61 -2.50
CA ASN A 114 12.10 -18.07 -3.62
C ASN A 114 12.20 -17.02 -4.74
N VAL A 115 11.10 -16.31 -5.04
CA VAL A 115 11.12 -15.20 -6.00
C VAL A 115 12.02 -14.07 -5.51
N TYR A 116 12.01 -13.74 -4.22
CA TYR A 116 12.93 -12.73 -3.67
C TYR A 116 14.40 -13.17 -3.73
N ARG A 117 14.67 -14.47 -3.54
CA ARG A 117 16.01 -15.07 -3.64
C ARG A 117 16.62 -15.02 -5.04
N PHE A 118 15.80 -14.93 -6.09
CA PHE A 118 16.31 -14.73 -7.45
C PHE A 118 17.05 -13.40 -7.66
N ASN A 119 16.94 -12.44 -6.75
CA ASN A 119 17.77 -11.23 -6.78
C ASN A 119 19.26 -11.50 -6.47
N GLY A 120 19.60 -12.70 -6.00
CA GLY A 120 20.97 -13.13 -5.73
C GLY A 120 21.54 -12.72 -4.38
N ILE A 121 20.95 -11.73 -3.70
CA ILE A 121 21.32 -11.34 -2.33
C ILE A 121 20.06 -11.24 -1.48
N THR A 122 20.02 -11.98 -0.38
CA THR A 122 18.89 -11.95 0.56
C THR A 122 19.35 -11.88 2.01
N VAL A 123 18.49 -11.32 2.87
CA VAL A 123 18.72 -11.18 4.30
C VAL A 123 17.68 -12.00 5.04
N PHE A 124 18.08 -12.79 6.03
CA PHE A 124 17.20 -13.69 6.78
C PHE A 124 17.52 -13.68 8.28
N PRO A 125 16.49 -13.81 9.15
CA PRO A 125 16.70 -13.96 10.59
C PRO A 125 17.17 -15.38 10.93
N LEU A 126 17.98 -15.53 11.98
CA LEU A 126 18.36 -16.85 12.49
C LEU A 126 17.28 -17.35 13.47
N SER A 127 16.78 -18.57 13.25
CA SER A 127 15.65 -19.13 14.00
C SER A 127 15.92 -19.33 15.49
N ASN A 128 17.18 -19.48 15.87
CA ASN A 128 17.61 -19.77 17.25
C ASN A 128 18.00 -18.51 18.03
N ASP A 129 17.72 -17.34 17.48
CA ASP A 129 18.08 -16.06 18.07
C ASP A 129 16.83 -15.23 18.40
N PRO A 130 16.27 -15.40 19.61
CA PRO A 130 15.11 -14.62 20.03
C PRO A 130 15.43 -13.17 20.37
N SER A 131 16.71 -12.82 20.63
CA SER A 131 17.13 -11.44 20.90
C SER A 131 17.33 -10.62 19.62
N GLY A 132 17.45 -11.27 18.46
CA GLY A 132 17.67 -10.60 17.17
C GLY A 132 19.08 -10.03 17.05
N GLU A 133 20.03 -10.58 17.81
CA GLU A 133 21.44 -10.23 17.78
C GLU A 133 22.15 -10.72 16.52
N PHE A 134 21.56 -11.61 15.75
CA PHE A 134 22.15 -12.22 14.56
C PHE A 134 21.29 -11.98 13.33
N ILE A 135 21.96 -11.69 12.23
CA ILE A 135 21.33 -11.56 10.92
C ILE A 135 22.16 -12.28 9.87
N GLY A 136 21.49 -13.10 9.05
CA GLY A 136 22.13 -13.85 7.98
C GLY A 136 21.98 -13.12 6.65
N ILE A 137 23.05 -13.08 5.87
CA ILE A 137 23.06 -12.64 4.48
C ILE A 137 23.39 -13.85 3.61
N ARG A 138 22.53 -14.14 2.64
CA ARG A 138 22.68 -15.23 1.67
C ARG A 138 23.02 -14.65 0.30
N PHE A 139 24.01 -15.24 -0.35
CA PHE A 139 24.43 -14.95 -1.71
C PHE A 139 24.13 -16.16 -2.60
N ASP A 140 23.17 -16.02 -3.50
CA ASP A 140 22.81 -17.02 -4.51
C ASP A 140 23.39 -16.57 -5.86
N VAL A 141 24.24 -17.40 -6.50
CA VAL A 141 24.84 -17.09 -7.80
C VAL A 141 24.21 -17.97 -8.86
N PHE A 142 23.62 -17.34 -9.89
CA PHE A 142 23.04 -18.08 -11.01
C PHE A 142 24.13 -18.41 -12.04
N ASN A 143 24.33 -19.70 -12.30
CA ASN A 143 25.22 -20.16 -13.36
C ASN A 143 24.44 -20.22 -14.67
N THR A 144 24.79 -19.32 -15.59
CA THR A 144 24.14 -19.21 -16.90
C THR A 144 24.36 -20.43 -17.79
N TYR A 145 25.49 -21.12 -17.63
CA TYR A 145 25.82 -22.30 -18.45
C TYR A 145 25.00 -23.51 -18.02
N SER A 146 24.91 -23.80 -16.73
CA SER A 146 24.12 -24.93 -16.21
C SER A 146 22.64 -24.60 -16.02
N ARG A 147 22.23 -23.35 -16.26
CA ARG A 147 20.89 -22.81 -15.99
C ARG A 147 20.40 -23.11 -14.55
N LYS A 148 21.32 -23.16 -13.58
CA LYS A 148 21.05 -23.52 -12.18
C LYS A 148 21.75 -22.55 -11.23
N PHE A 149 21.18 -22.34 -10.04
CA PHE A 149 21.88 -21.66 -8.95
C PHE A 149 23.00 -22.55 -8.40
N THR A 150 24.17 -21.98 -8.16
CA THR A 150 25.26 -22.67 -7.46
C THR A 150 24.96 -22.78 -5.96
N THR A 151 25.78 -23.55 -5.24
CA THR A 151 25.76 -23.54 -3.77
C THR A 151 25.88 -22.10 -3.27
N CYS A 152 24.97 -21.70 -2.40
CA CYS A 152 24.93 -20.34 -1.87
C CYS A 152 26.03 -20.14 -0.81
N HIS A 153 26.47 -18.89 -0.68
CA HIS A 153 27.36 -18.47 0.39
C HIS A 153 26.62 -17.66 1.45
N TYR A 154 27.06 -17.77 2.69
CA TYR A 154 26.44 -17.12 3.84
C TYR A 154 27.44 -16.20 4.52
N ILE A 155 26.97 -15.05 4.99
CA ILE A 155 27.65 -14.21 5.97
C ILE A 155 26.68 -14.02 7.13
N ILE A 156 27.07 -14.44 8.32
CA ILE A 156 26.31 -14.22 9.54
C ILE A 156 26.92 -13.03 10.26
N LEU A 157 26.13 -12.00 10.48
CA LEU A 157 26.52 -10.84 11.28
C LEU A 157 25.99 -11.00 12.70
N LYS A 158 26.79 -10.58 13.67
CA LYS A 158 26.40 -10.48 15.08
C LYS A 158 26.44 -9.03 15.53
N GLN A 159 25.46 -8.65 16.32
CA GLN A 159 25.40 -7.38 17.01
C GLN A 159 26.42 -7.40 18.15
N PHE A 160 27.40 -6.51 18.09
CA PHE A 160 28.41 -6.31 19.11
C PHE A 160 28.09 -5.03 19.89
N GLU A 161 27.82 -5.15 21.19
CA GLU A 161 27.66 -4.02 22.09
C GLU A 161 29.05 -3.51 22.50
N ILE A 162 29.28 -2.21 22.35
CA ILE A 162 30.58 -1.62 22.65
C ILE A 162 30.58 -1.28 24.15
N GLU A 163 31.25 -2.11 24.95
CA GLU A 163 31.42 -1.86 26.38
C GLU A 163 32.23 -0.57 26.60
N ASN A 164 31.75 0.28 27.51
CA ASN A 164 32.27 1.63 27.75
C ASN A 164 33.68 1.68 28.36
N ASP A 165 34.34 0.55 28.59
CA ASP A 165 35.63 0.49 29.28
C ASP A 165 36.76 1.16 28.49
N GLU A 166 36.59 1.39 27.18
CA GLU A 166 37.52 2.19 26.35
C GLU A 166 37.10 3.65 26.12
N LYS A 167 35.89 4.06 26.54
CA LYS A 167 35.38 5.43 26.37
C LYS A 167 35.35 6.18 27.70
N GLN A 168 36.53 6.46 28.25
CA GLN A 168 36.67 7.19 29.53
C GLN A 168 36.33 8.69 29.45
N SER A 169 35.79 9.20 28.35
CA SER A 169 35.34 10.60 28.31
C SER A 169 34.30 10.82 27.21
N ILE A 170 33.15 11.39 27.61
CA ILE A 170 32.15 12.06 26.74
C ILE A 170 31.03 11.16 26.16
N SER A 171 30.29 10.43 27.00
CA SER A 171 28.87 10.16 26.71
C SER A 171 28.03 10.45 27.97
N LEU A 172 27.21 11.52 27.91
CA LEU A 172 26.39 12.01 29.03
C LEU A 172 24.97 11.44 29.04
N ASN A 173 24.61 10.66 28.02
CA ASN A 173 23.31 9.99 27.91
C ASN A 173 23.61 8.49 27.77
N GLY A 174 23.10 7.66 28.68
CA GLY A 174 23.40 6.23 28.78
C GLY A 174 22.82 5.38 27.65
N ASP A 175 22.96 5.80 26.41
CA ASP A 175 22.55 5.05 25.23
C ASP A 175 23.67 4.06 24.88
N SER A 176 23.35 2.77 24.82
CA SER A 176 24.31 1.76 24.38
C SER A 176 24.52 1.85 22.87
N GLU A 177 25.76 2.09 22.49
CA GLU A 177 26.20 2.00 21.10
C GLU A 177 26.49 0.54 20.73
N TRP A 178 26.13 0.15 19.52
CA TRP A 178 26.38 -1.17 18.99
C TRP A 178 26.76 -1.10 17.52
N ARG A 179 27.41 -2.15 17.01
CA ARG A 179 27.76 -2.31 15.59
C ARG A 179 27.53 -3.74 15.13
N TRP A 180 27.43 -3.94 13.81
CA TRP A 180 27.43 -5.28 13.22
C TRP A 180 28.86 -5.74 12.97
N GLU A 181 29.16 -6.98 13.33
CA GLU A 181 30.44 -7.62 13.08
C GLU A 181 30.23 -8.97 12.39
N VAL A 182 31.17 -9.38 11.52
CA VAL A 182 31.09 -10.69 10.86
C VAL A 182 31.38 -11.77 11.89
N PHE A 183 30.37 -12.60 12.17
CA PHE A 183 30.48 -13.71 13.10
C PHE A 183 30.99 -14.97 12.40
N GLN A 184 30.38 -15.33 11.27
CA GLN A 184 30.74 -16.51 10.48
C GLN A 184 30.52 -16.25 8.99
N THR A 185 31.31 -16.90 8.14
CA THR A 185 31.16 -16.79 6.68
C THR A 185 31.51 -18.10 5.98
N THR A 186 30.76 -18.44 4.93
CA THR A 186 31.11 -19.53 4.00
C THR A 186 31.66 -19.03 2.67
N VAL A 187 31.93 -17.73 2.57
CA VAL A 187 32.52 -17.10 1.39
C VAL A 187 33.99 -17.55 1.24
N PRO A 188 34.48 -17.81 0.02
CA PRO A 188 35.87 -18.24 -0.19
C PRO A 188 36.91 -17.22 0.30
N LYS A 189 38.04 -17.73 0.82
CA LYS A 189 39.12 -16.94 1.46
C LYS A 189 39.78 -15.88 0.58
N TYR A 190 39.69 -16.02 -0.75
CA TYR A 190 40.25 -15.02 -1.67
C TYR A 190 39.41 -13.73 -1.73
N ILE A 191 38.21 -13.73 -1.17
CA ILE A 191 37.38 -12.53 -1.00
C ILE A 191 37.67 -11.97 0.40
N PRO A 192 38.18 -10.73 0.52
CA PRO A 192 38.55 -10.15 1.79
C PRO A 192 37.31 -9.64 2.55
N VAL A 193 36.49 -10.57 3.05
CA VAL A 193 35.21 -10.26 3.72
C VAL A 193 35.41 -9.39 4.95
N GLU A 194 36.46 -9.64 5.74
CA GLU A 194 36.78 -8.87 6.95
C GLU A 194 37.15 -7.42 6.61
N ASP A 195 37.98 -7.19 5.60
CA ASP A 195 38.35 -5.83 5.16
C ASP A 195 37.14 -5.05 4.66
N LEU A 196 36.27 -5.72 3.88
CA LEU A 196 35.02 -5.13 3.41
C LEU A 196 34.08 -4.82 4.57
N ALA A 197 33.91 -5.76 5.51
CA ALA A 197 33.10 -5.55 6.71
C ALA A 197 33.62 -4.35 7.52
N ASN A 198 34.92 -4.25 7.73
CA ASN A 198 35.52 -3.10 8.41
C ASN A 198 35.30 -1.79 7.64
N SER A 199 35.31 -1.79 6.31
CA SER A 199 35.08 -0.58 5.54
C SER A 199 33.61 -0.10 5.56
N TYR A 200 32.64 -1.02 5.63
CA TYR A 200 31.21 -0.69 5.46
C TYR A 200 30.37 -0.83 6.74
N LEU A 201 30.74 -1.71 7.68
CA LEU A 201 29.98 -2.01 8.90
C LEU A 201 30.48 -1.27 10.15
N ASN A 202 31.53 -0.45 10.02
CA ASN A 202 32.05 0.38 11.12
C ASN A 202 31.14 1.56 11.53
N LEU A 203 29.89 1.59 11.08
CA LEU A 203 28.91 2.58 11.48
C LEU A 203 28.38 2.24 12.87
N LEU A 204 28.56 3.18 13.80
CA LEU A 204 28.02 3.08 15.15
C LEU A 204 26.51 3.34 15.10
N HIS A 205 25.75 2.39 15.63
CA HIS A 205 24.31 2.51 15.79
C HIS A 205 24.01 2.84 17.25
N VAL A 206 23.25 3.91 17.47
CA VAL A 206 22.66 4.21 18.77
C VAL A 206 21.39 3.39 18.87
N ARG A 207 21.23 2.57 19.91
CA ARG A 207 19.95 1.92 20.19
C ARG A 207 18.95 3.02 20.58
N GLU A 208 18.26 3.59 19.60
CA GLU A 208 17.06 4.37 19.89
C GLU A 208 16.19 3.50 20.78
N GLN A 209 15.78 4.03 21.94
CA GLN A 209 14.75 3.38 22.74
C GLN A 209 13.51 3.27 21.87
N THR A 210 13.42 2.15 21.14
CA THR A 210 12.27 1.80 20.35
C THR A 210 11.13 1.78 21.34
N THR A 211 10.24 2.76 21.21
CA THR A 211 8.99 2.79 21.94
C THR A 211 8.05 1.71 21.37
N GLU A 212 8.54 0.46 21.29
CA GLU A 212 7.94 -0.86 20.98
C GLU A 212 6.78 -0.99 19.97
N ASN A 213 6.31 0.06 19.31
CA ASN A 213 5.02 0.03 18.62
C ASN A 213 5.03 0.57 17.18
N SER A 214 6.19 0.91 16.60
CA SER A 214 6.22 1.29 15.19
C SER A 214 6.35 0.04 14.33
N VAL A 215 5.21 -0.51 13.92
CA VAL A 215 5.12 -1.53 12.87
C VAL A 215 5.85 -1.02 11.62
N PRO A 216 6.68 -1.84 10.94
CA PRO A 216 7.33 -1.46 9.69
C PRO A 216 6.26 -1.32 8.59
N GLY A 217 5.70 -0.12 8.47
CA GLY A 217 4.81 0.25 7.37
C GLY A 217 5.58 0.42 6.07
N PHE A 218 4.93 0.13 4.95
CA PHE A 218 5.39 0.38 3.58
C PHE A 218 6.26 1.65 3.51
N ASN A 219 7.53 1.47 3.13
CA ASN A 219 8.63 2.41 3.37
C ASN A 219 8.51 3.67 2.48
N LEU A 220 7.54 4.52 2.75
CA LEU A 220 7.52 5.92 2.32
C LEU A 220 8.72 6.72 2.87
N ARG A 221 9.46 6.12 3.81
CA ARG A 221 10.80 6.53 4.24
C ARG A 221 11.76 6.65 3.06
N LEU A 222 11.72 5.73 2.09
CA LEU A 222 12.59 5.81 0.91
C LEU A 222 12.28 7.07 0.05
N PHE A 223 11.00 7.45 -0.05
CA PHE A 223 10.59 8.68 -0.74
C PHE A 223 10.94 9.94 0.08
N LYS A 224 10.81 9.86 1.41
CA LYS A 224 11.20 10.93 2.35
C LYS A 224 12.70 11.19 2.27
N ASP A 225 13.51 10.14 2.33
CA ASP A 225 14.96 10.21 2.42
C ASP A 225 15.58 10.67 1.08
N VAL A 226 14.92 10.38 -0.06
CA VAL A 226 15.34 10.87 -1.39
C VAL A 226 14.95 12.33 -1.64
N LEU A 227 13.71 12.74 -1.31
CA LEU A 227 13.25 14.10 -1.63
C LEU A 227 13.62 15.14 -0.57
N TYR A 228 13.65 14.75 0.71
CA TYR A 228 13.91 15.64 1.83
C TYR A 228 14.58 14.92 3.00
N PRO A 229 15.90 14.66 2.93
CA PRO A 229 16.64 13.89 3.94
C PRO A 229 16.57 14.50 5.35
N ASN A 230 16.36 15.82 5.46
CA ASN A 230 16.27 16.53 6.74
C ASN A 230 14.83 16.92 7.13
N PHE A 231 13.80 16.32 6.52
CA PHE A 231 12.43 16.67 6.85
C PHE A 231 12.00 16.03 8.17
N ASP A 232 11.94 16.83 9.24
CA ASP A 232 11.23 16.45 10.46
C ASP A 232 9.78 16.99 10.41
N PRO A 233 8.76 16.13 10.23
CA PRO A 233 7.36 16.55 10.29
C PRO A 233 6.96 17.15 11.64
N GLN A 234 7.67 16.85 12.72
CA GLN A 234 7.40 17.41 14.05
C GLN A 234 7.88 18.86 14.19
N GLU A 235 8.92 19.25 13.45
CA GLU A 235 9.44 20.62 13.48
C GLU A 235 8.73 21.52 12.48
N TRP A 236 8.16 20.94 11.41
CA TRP A 236 7.63 21.74 10.33
C TRP A 236 6.38 22.55 10.74
N PRO A 237 6.39 23.90 10.61
CA PRO A 237 5.39 24.78 11.20
C PRO A 237 3.98 24.61 10.61
N PHE A 238 3.88 24.02 9.42
CA PHE A 238 2.58 23.75 8.78
C PHE A 238 1.99 22.39 9.16
N ILE A 239 2.84 21.37 9.35
CA ILE A 239 2.43 19.96 9.46
C ILE A 239 2.41 19.47 10.90
N ASN A 240 3.27 20.04 11.76
CA ASN A 240 3.38 19.55 13.13
C ASN A 240 2.02 19.59 13.86
N SER A 241 1.94 18.87 14.98
CA SER A 241 0.68 18.75 15.73
C SER A 241 0.08 20.10 16.16
N LYS A 242 0.90 21.15 16.29
CA LYS A 242 0.52 22.53 16.60
C LYS A 242 0.42 23.44 15.37
N GLY A 243 0.71 22.91 14.19
CA GLY A 243 0.89 23.63 12.95
C GLY A 243 -0.45 24.07 12.38
N PHE A 244 -0.38 25.01 11.43
CA PHE A 244 -1.59 25.63 10.88
C PHE A 244 -2.57 24.61 10.28
N LEU A 245 -2.08 23.63 9.51
CA LEU A 245 -2.95 22.62 8.88
C LEU A 245 -3.67 21.79 9.94
N ASN A 246 -2.93 21.24 10.91
CA ASN A 246 -3.54 20.37 11.91
C ASN A 246 -4.45 21.13 12.88
N ARG A 247 -4.00 22.28 13.39
CA ARG A 247 -4.76 23.04 14.38
C ARG A 247 -6.00 23.69 13.78
N PHE A 248 -5.88 24.31 12.61
CA PHE A 248 -6.97 25.08 12.01
C PHE A 248 -7.82 24.21 11.08
N LEU A 249 -7.22 23.60 10.06
CA LEU A 249 -8.00 22.85 9.07
C LEU A 249 -8.56 21.53 9.60
N ALA A 250 -7.81 20.77 10.41
CA ALA A 250 -8.35 19.54 10.98
C ALA A 250 -9.35 19.86 12.10
N GLY A 251 -8.99 20.78 13.00
CA GLY A 251 -9.83 21.21 14.13
C GLY A 251 -11.17 21.84 13.71
N HIS A 252 -11.19 22.60 12.62
CA HIS A 252 -12.40 23.27 12.11
C HIS A 252 -12.90 22.69 10.77
N SER A 253 -12.52 21.44 10.46
CA SER A 253 -12.88 20.81 9.19
C SER A 253 -14.39 20.79 8.94
N PHE A 254 -15.18 20.54 9.98
CA PHE A 254 -16.64 20.50 9.92
C PHE A 254 -17.26 21.86 9.62
N GLU A 255 -16.81 22.91 10.30
CA GLU A 255 -17.31 24.28 10.15
C GLU A 255 -16.90 24.86 8.80
N ILE A 256 -15.66 24.61 8.36
CA ILE A 256 -15.15 25.02 7.06
C ILE A 256 -15.93 24.32 5.94
N PHE A 257 -16.16 23.01 6.06
CA PHE A 257 -17.00 22.26 5.11
C PHE A 257 -18.41 22.83 5.04
N LEU A 258 -19.09 22.94 6.19
CA LEU A 258 -20.47 23.41 6.26
C LEU A 258 -20.61 24.81 5.65
N THR A 259 -19.72 25.73 6.02
CA THR A 259 -19.75 27.10 5.51
C THR A 259 -19.54 27.14 4.01
N THR A 260 -18.55 26.41 3.50
CA THR A 260 -18.25 26.37 2.06
C THR A 260 -19.40 25.73 1.27
N PHE A 261 -19.97 24.65 1.79
CA PHE A 261 -21.12 23.97 1.21
C PHE A 261 -22.35 24.88 1.15
N ILE A 262 -22.65 25.61 2.24
CA ILE A 262 -23.75 26.57 2.28
C ILE A 262 -23.52 27.72 1.30
N LEU A 263 -22.31 28.29 1.24
CA LEU A 263 -22.00 29.39 0.32
C LEU A 263 -22.16 28.97 -1.15
N LEU A 264 -21.65 27.79 -1.53
CA LEU A 264 -21.83 27.23 -2.88
C LEU A 264 -23.31 27.06 -3.22
N ASN A 265 -24.10 26.53 -2.29
CA ASN A 265 -25.52 26.27 -2.52
C ASN A 265 -26.39 27.54 -2.53
N ILE A 266 -26.08 28.52 -1.68
CA ILE A 266 -26.74 29.84 -1.71
C ILE A 266 -26.45 30.52 -3.06
N PHE A 267 -25.20 30.50 -3.51
CA PHE A 267 -24.83 31.08 -4.80
C PHE A 267 -25.53 30.39 -5.96
N LYS A 268 -25.60 29.04 -5.93
CA LYS A 268 -26.35 28.24 -6.92
C LYS A 268 -27.84 28.60 -6.92
N LEU A 269 -28.49 28.64 -5.76
CA LEU A 269 -29.91 28.99 -5.64
C LEU A 269 -30.16 30.42 -6.14
N TRP A 270 -29.28 31.35 -5.79
CA TRP A 270 -29.35 32.74 -6.25
C TRP A 270 -29.24 32.85 -7.77
N LEU A 271 -28.34 32.09 -8.40
CA LEU A 271 -28.22 32.02 -9.85
C LEU A 271 -29.49 31.48 -10.50
N VAL A 272 -30.02 30.37 -9.98
CA VAL A 272 -31.26 29.76 -10.49
C VAL A 272 -32.43 30.73 -10.36
N HIS A 273 -32.61 31.36 -9.20
CA HIS A 273 -33.75 32.23 -8.94
C HIS A 273 -33.73 33.53 -9.78
N ASN A 274 -32.57 34.17 -9.93
CA ASN A 274 -32.49 35.49 -10.56
C ASN A 274 -32.21 35.46 -12.07
N ARG A 275 -31.71 34.34 -12.60
CA ARG A 275 -31.13 34.30 -13.96
C ARG A 275 -31.62 33.14 -14.83
N MET A 276 -32.38 32.19 -14.30
CA MET A 276 -33.09 31.25 -15.16
C MET A 276 -34.04 32.05 -16.04
N PRO A 277 -33.86 32.05 -17.38
CA PRO A 277 -34.92 32.56 -18.24
C PRO A 277 -36.15 31.70 -17.96
N ILE A 278 -37.28 32.34 -17.65
CA ILE A 278 -38.57 31.68 -17.69
C ILE A 278 -38.72 31.26 -19.14
N LEU A 279 -38.42 30.00 -19.44
CA LEU A 279 -38.68 29.44 -20.77
C LEU A 279 -40.16 29.74 -21.04
N PRO A 280 -40.51 30.33 -22.19
CA PRO A 280 -41.90 30.57 -22.52
C PRO A 280 -42.58 29.21 -22.44
N ILE A 281 -43.37 29.02 -21.37
CA ILE A 281 -44.19 27.84 -21.19
C ILE A 281 -45.07 27.85 -22.43
N ASN A 282 -45.00 26.76 -23.19
CA ASN A 282 -45.68 26.59 -24.46
C ASN A 282 -47.20 26.57 -24.21
N GLU A 283 -47.77 27.70 -23.83
CA GLU A 283 -49.19 27.92 -23.74
C GLU A 283 -49.68 28.13 -25.18
N ASN A 284 -50.20 27.03 -25.71
CA ASN A 284 -51.04 26.92 -26.91
C ASN A 284 -50.29 26.79 -28.24
N ASN A 285 -50.11 25.54 -28.67
CA ASN A 285 -50.76 24.87 -29.83
C ASN A 285 -51.24 25.68 -31.06
N ASN A 286 -50.77 26.90 -31.30
CA ASN A 286 -50.84 27.50 -32.63
C ASN A 286 -49.49 27.30 -33.29
N GLU A 287 -49.34 26.11 -33.88
CA GLU A 287 -48.39 25.82 -34.94
C GLU A 287 -48.49 26.93 -35.99
N ASN A 288 -47.60 27.94 -35.95
CA ASN A 288 -47.17 28.70 -37.13
C ASN A 288 -45.95 29.59 -36.81
N GLN A 289 -44.78 29.03 -37.12
CA GLN A 289 -43.64 29.63 -37.82
C GLN A 289 -42.52 30.49 -37.17
N GLU A 290 -42.52 30.93 -35.90
CA GLU A 290 -41.38 31.79 -35.42
C GLU A 290 -40.41 31.18 -34.37
N GLY A 291 -40.60 29.93 -33.96
CA GLY A 291 -39.74 29.29 -32.93
C GLY A 291 -38.43 28.64 -33.40
N THR A 292 -38.13 28.63 -34.71
CA THR A 292 -37.03 27.80 -35.27
C THR A 292 -35.62 28.39 -35.07
N GLY A 293 -35.48 29.70 -34.85
CA GLY A 293 -34.17 30.37 -34.83
C GLY A 293 -33.25 29.94 -33.67
N TYR A 294 -33.80 29.70 -32.47
CA TYR A 294 -32.97 29.34 -31.31
C TYR A 294 -32.49 27.88 -31.35
N LYS A 295 -33.35 26.94 -31.74
CA LYS A 295 -32.96 25.53 -31.92
C LYS A 295 -31.91 25.35 -33.01
N GLN A 296 -31.98 26.13 -34.08
CA GLN A 296 -31.05 26.03 -35.21
C GLN A 296 -29.65 26.58 -34.86
N LYS A 297 -29.57 27.63 -34.02
CA LYS A 297 -28.28 28.18 -33.55
C LYS A 297 -27.56 27.23 -32.58
N LEU A 298 -28.30 26.55 -31.70
CA LEU A 298 -27.74 25.54 -30.77
C LEU A 298 -27.31 24.23 -31.46
N GLN A 299 -27.91 23.85 -32.59
CA GLN A 299 -27.54 22.62 -33.29
C GLN A 299 -26.20 22.70 -34.07
N SER A 300 -25.63 23.89 -34.23
CA SER A 300 -24.40 24.08 -35.02
C SER A 300 -23.12 23.56 -34.35
N ASN A 301 -23.14 23.30 -33.03
CA ASN A 301 -21.95 22.89 -32.28
C ASN A 301 -22.20 21.62 -31.47
N LYS A 302 -21.50 20.53 -31.82
CA LYS A 302 -21.73 19.18 -31.28
C LYS A 302 -21.43 19.08 -29.77
N SER A 303 -20.54 19.93 -29.24
CA SER A 303 -20.28 20.04 -27.80
C SER A 303 -21.49 20.54 -27.02
N ASP A 304 -22.21 21.51 -27.60
CA ASP A 304 -23.28 22.23 -26.94
C ASP A 304 -24.54 21.36 -26.88
N LEU A 305 -24.70 20.44 -27.83
CA LEU A 305 -25.77 19.44 -27.85
C LEU A 305 -25.65 18.40 -26.73
N ASN A 306 -24.43 17.95 -26.39
CA ASN A 306 -24.21 17.02 -25.28
C ASN A 306 -24.45 17.69 -23.93
N LEU A 307 -24.04 18.95 -23.80
CA LEU A 307 -24.32 19.77 -22.62
C LEU A 307 -25.83 19.98 -22.47
N TYR A 308 -26.53 20.29 -23.56
CA TYR A 308 -27.99 20.45 -23.55
C TYR A 308 -28.72 19.18 -23.12
N LYS A 309 -28.33 18.00 -23.66
CA LYS A 309 -28.91 16.72 -23.25
C LYS A 309 -28.68 16.38 -21.78
N GLN A 310 -27.52 16.75 -21.22
CA GLN A 310 -27.28 16.60 -19.78
C GLN A 310 -28.18 17.52 -18.94
N ILE A 311 -28.50 18.70 -19.47
CA ILE A 311 -29.28 19.73 -18.77
C ILE A 311 -30.79 19.50 -18.92
N GLU A 312 -31.25 18.92 -20.03
CA GLU A 312 -32.66 18.52 -20.21
C GLU A 312 -33.08 17.44 -19.20
N HIS A 313 -32.12 16.72 -18.61
CA HIS A 313 -32.34 15.82 -17.47
C HIS A 313 -32.23 16.51 -16.09
N MET A 314 -31.88 17.79 -16.03
CA MET A 314 -31.99 18.58 -14.81
C MET A 314 -33.39 19.17 -14.75
N ASP A 315 -34.32 18.43 -14.15
CA ASP A 315 -35.68 18.93 -13.90
C ASP A 315 -35.60 20.31 -13.23
N PRO A 316 -36.28 21.34 -13.76
CA PRO A 316 -36.31 22.65 -13.12
C PRO A 316 -36.87 22.46 -11.70
N PRO A 317 -36.20 23.01 -10.66
CA PRO A 317 -36.62 22.76 -9.29
C PRO A 317 -38.06 23.23 -9.11
N THR A 318 -38.94 22.29 -8.77
CA THR A 318 -40.39 22.51 -8.68
C THR A 318 -40.83 23.44 -7.56
N SER A 319 -39.90 23.91 -6.71
CA SER A 319 -40.02 25.09 -5.84
C SER A 319 -38.69 25.34 -5.11
N ASN A 320 -38.46 26.57 -4.62
CA ASN A 320 -37.33 26.87 -3.72
C ASN A 320 -37.31 25.92 -2.51
N THR A 321 -38.49 25.56 -1.98
CA THR A 321 -38.64 24.63 -0.86
C THR A 321 -38.10 23.24 -1.21
N CYS A 322 -38.42 22.72 -2.40
CA CYS A 322 -37.92 21.44 -2.88
C CYS A 322 -36.39 21.42 -2.95
N PHE A 323 -35.78 22.49 -3.50
CA PHE A 323 -34.31 22.61 -3.56
C PHE A 323 -33.67 22.60 -2.17
N ILE A 324 -34.20 23.41 -1.23
CA ILE A 324 -33.68 23.49 0.14
C ILE A 324 -33.81 22.13 0.84
N SER A 325 -34.95 21.45 0.71
CA SER A 325 -35.15 20.11 1.27
C SER A 325 -34.15 19.10 0.71
N LEU A 326 -33.86 19.15 -0.60
CA LEU A 326 -32.88 18.28 -1.23
C LEU A 326 -31.47 18.51 -0.65
N GLN A 327 -31.06 19.76 -0.50
CA GLN A 327 -29.76 20.11 0.08
C GLN A 327 -29.64 19.70 1.54
N LEU A 328 -30.73 19.82 2.31
CA LEU A 328 -30.78 19.34 3.68
C LEU A 328 -30.62 17.82 3.74
N ILE A 329 -31.30 17.08 2.86
CA ILE A 329 -31.16 15.62 2.76
C ILE A 329 -29.72 15.23 2.41
N LYS A 330 -29.06 15.95 1.48
CA LYS A 330 -27.63 15.73 1.18
C LYS A 330 -26.78 15.93 2.43
N LEU A 331 -26.97 17.05 3.13
CA LEU A 331 -26.20 17.38 4.32
C LEU A 331 -26.35 16.29 5.39
N VAL A 332 -27.59 15.87 5.67
CA VAL A 332 -27.87 14.76 6.60
C VAL A 332 -27.21 13.46 6.14
N SER A 333 -27.24 13.17 4.83
CA SER A 333 -26.63 11.96 4.26
C SER A 333 -25.10 11.98 4.29
N ILE A 334 -24.49 13.17 4.22
CA ILE A 334 -23.03 13.37 4.33
C ILE A 334 -22.58 13.24 5.78
N TYR A 335 -23.26 13.92 6.71
CA TYR A 335 -22.90 13.91 8.14
C TYR A 335 -23.32 12.62 8.86
N GLY A 336 -24.37 11.95 8.41
CA GLY A 336 -24.90 10.74 9.03
C GLY A 336 -23.84 9.65 9.23
N PRO A 337 -23.13 9.21 8.17
CA PRO A 337 -22.03 8.25 8.29
C PRO A 337 -20.93 8.75 9.22
N ILE A 338 -20.53 10.01 9.16
CA ILE A 338 -19.48 10.54 10.06
C ILE A 338 -19.93 10.44 11.52
N ILE A 339 -21.17 10.81 11.82
CA ILE A 339 -21.74 10.66 13.14
C ILE A 339 -21.72 9.19 13.55
N VAL A 340 -22.18 8.25 12.70
CA VAL A 340 -22.21 6.82 13.04
C VAL A 340 -20.79 6.24 13.24
N PHE A 341 -19.88 6.48 12.31
CA PHE A 341 -18.54 5.88 12.35
C PHE A 341 -17.66 6.49 13.44
N ILE A 342 -17.72 7.82 13.64
CA ILE A 342 -16.78 8.56 14.48
C ILE A 342 -17.40 9.02 15.79
N VAL A 343 -18.61 9.56 15.83
CA VAL A 343 -19.15 10.20 17.05
C VAL A 343 -19.96 9.23 17.89
N TRP A 344 -20.99 8.62 17.28
CA TRP A 344 -22.05 7.76 17.78
C TRP A 344 -22.59 8.14 19.17
N PHE A 345 -23.81 8.65 19.25
CA PHE A 345 -24.41 9.15 20.50
C PHE A 345 -24.86 8.06 21.50
N PHE A 346 -25.11 6.82 21.05
CA PHE A 346 -25.44 5.67 21.91
C PHE A 346 -24.23 4.77 22.19
N GLY A 347 -23.25 5.28 22.93
CA GLY A 347 -22.08 4.53 23.40
C GLY A 347 -20.81 4.77 22.57
N ALA A 348 -19.91 3.80 22.52
CA ALA A 348 -18.67 3.92 21.75
C ALA A 348 -18.95 3.97 20.24
N SER A 349 -18.12 4.74 19.52
CA SER A 349 -18.18 4.86 18.06
C SER A 349 -18.00 3.52 17.36
N MET A 350 -18.50 3.36 16.13
CA MET A 350 -18.32 2.09 15.42
C MET A 350 -16.84 1.80 15.18
N TYR A 351 -16.02 2.82 14.93
CA TYR A 351 -14.56 2.65 14.83
C TYR A 351 -13.92 2.21 16.14
N ASP A 352 -14.33 2.75 17.30
CA ASP A 352 -13.85 2.27 18.60
C ASP A 352 -14.24 0.81 18.86
N ARG A 353 -15.44 0.40 18.45
CA ARG A 353 -15.90 -0.99 18.58
C ARG A 353 -15.11 -1.94 17.70
N ILE A 354 -14.87 -1.57 16.44
CA ILE A 354 -14.04 -2.35 15.51
C ILE A 354 -12.60 -2.45 16.05
N HIS A 355 -12.06 -1.34 16.55
CA HIS A 355 -10.71 -1.30 17.12
C HIS A 355 -10.57 -2.24 18.33
N HIS A 356 -11.54 -2.22 19.24
CA HIS A 356 -11.57 -3.16 20.35
C HIS A 356 -11.75 -4.62 19.89
N TYR A 357 -12.70 -4.87 18.98
CA TYR A 357 -13.02 -6.20 18.47
C TYR A 357 -11.83 -6.87 17.77
N THR A 358 -10.98 -6.08 17.11
CA THR A 358 -9.77 -6.55 16.42
C THR A 358 -8.57 -6.73 17.36
N GLY A 359 -8.78 -6.67 18.69
CA GLY A 359 -7.75 -6.93 19.70
C GLY A 359 -7.14 -5.68 20.32
N GLY A 360 -7.80 -4.52 20.21
CA GLY A 360 -7.40 -3.30 20.90
C GLY A 360 -7.73 -3.34 22.39
N PHE A 361 -6.80 -2.92 23.25
CA PHE A 361 -6.97 -2.84 24.70
C PHE A 361 -6.18 -1.70 25.35
N CYS A 362 -6.60 -1.29 26.55
CA CYS A 362 -5.91 -0.27 27.35
C CYS A 362 -4.90 -0.95 28.31
N ILE A 363 -3.63 -0.52 28.29
CA ILE A 363 -2.57 -1.10 29.13
C ILE A 363 -2.88 -0.83 30.61
N ASN A 364 -2.73 -1.85 31.46
CA ASN A 364 -2.95 -1.82 32.91
C ASN A 364 -4.37 -1.44 33.37
N HIS A 365 -5.32 -1.27 32.45
CA HIS A 365 -6.67 -0.80 32.73
C HIS A 365 -7.71 -1.59 31.90
N PRO A 366 -7.88 -2.90 32.17
CA PRO A 366 -8.78 -3.76 31.39
C PRO A 366 -10.26 -3.34 31.48
N GLU A 367 -10.64 -2.54 32.49
CA GLU A 367 -11.96 -1.94 32.62
C GLU A 367 -12.26 -0.90 31.52
N LEU A 368 -11.22 -0.32 30.90
CA LEU A 368 -11.34 0.70 29.86
C LEU A 368 -11.29 0.05 28.47
N LYS A 369 -12.43 -0.46 28.02
CA LYS A 369 -12.51 -1.22 26.76
C LYS A 369 -12.20 -0.40 25.50
N TYR A 370 -12.57 0.88 25.47
CA TYR A 370 -12.56 1.70 24.25
C TYR A 370 -11.42 2.72 24.23
N TYR A 371 -10.85 2.91 23.03
CA TYR A 371 -9.72 3.79 22.77
C TYR A 371 -9.93 5.22 23.32
N ARG A 372 -11.03 5.88 22.97
CA ARG A 372 -11.30 7.26 23.43
C ARG A 372 -11.33 7.41 24.94
N THR A 373 -11.99 6.48 25.64
CA THR A 373 -12.08 6.53 27.10
C THR A 373 -10.71 6.29 27.74
N CYS A 374 -9.93 5.35 27.22
CA CYS A 374 -8.56 5.08 27.67
C CYS A 374 -7.67 6.32 27.51
N VAL A 375 -7.62 6.89 26.29
CA VAL A 375 -6.77 8.05 25.98
C VAL A 375 -7.21 9.32 26.72
N SER A 376 -8.53 9.54 26.89
CA SER A 376 -9.04 10.69 27.66
C SER A 376 -8.61 10.70 29.13
N LYS A 377 -8.28 9.52 29.68
CA LYS A 377 -7.75 9.36 31.04
C LYS A 377 -6.22 9.38 31.10
N GLY A 378 -5.55 9.62 29.98
CA GLY A 378 -4.09 9.67 29.88
C GLY A 378 -3.41 8.30 29.80
N TYR A 379 -4.17 7.22 29.60
CA TYR A 379 -3.61 5.87 29.49
C TYR A 379 -3.24 5.52 28.05
N LYS A 380 -2.36 4.53 27.88
CA LYS A 380 -1.89 4.04 26.59
C LYS A 380 -2.79 2.91 26.10
N TYR A 381 -3.38 3.08 24.91
CA TYR A 381 -4.16 2.06 24.21
C TYR A 381 -3.32 1.40 23.12
N THR A 382 -3.28 0.07 23.08
CA THR A 382 -2.42 -0.71 22.17
C THR A 382 -3.16 -1.87 21.52
N GLY A 383 -2.60 -2.38 20.43
CA GLY A 383 -3.19 -3.47 19.65
C GLY A 383 -4.38 -3.03 18.79
N GLY A 384 -4.98 -4.00 18.13
CA GLY A 384 -6.17 -3.81 17.29
C GLY A 384 -5.94 -3.02 16.00
N PHE A 385 -6.98 -2.99 15.17
CA PHE A 385 -7.02 -2.27 13.89
C PHE A 385 -7.72 -0.92 14.05
N LYS A 386 -7.02 0.18 13.78
CA LYS A 386 -7.54 1.54 14.00
C LYS A 386 -7.92 2.20 12.67
N CYS A 387 -9.17 2.05 12.26
CA CYS A 387 -9.70 2.74 11.09
C CYS A 387 -9.42 4.26 11.13
N SER A 388 -8.92 4.83 10.04
CA SER A 388 -8.61 6.26 10.01
C SER A 388 -9.87 7.10 9.88
N GLY A 389 -10.26 7.75 10.98
CA GLY A 389 -11.34 8.75 11.00
C GLY A 389 -11.02 9.98 10.14
N HIS A 390 -9.74 10.39 10.09
CA HIS A 390 -9.31 11.49 9.25
C HIS A 390 -9.42 11.17 7.76
N SER A 391 -9.02 9.95 7.33
CA SER A 391 -9.22 9.51 5.95
C SER A 391 -10.70 9.49 5.57
N LEU A 392 -11.58 9.04 6.48
CA LEU A 392 -13.03 9.10 6.27
C LEU A 392 -13.53 10.54 6.08
N ILE A 393 -13.21 11.44 7.02
CA ILE A 393 -13.70 12.83 6.97
C ILE A 393 -13.17 13.55 5.72
N THR A 394 -11.86 13.49 5.48
CA THR A 394 -11.22 14.20 4.36
C THR A 394 -11.69 13.68 3.02
N SER A 395 -11.84 12.36 2.82
CA SER A 395 -12.35 11.81 1.57
C SER A 395 -13.81 12.19 1.30
N ILE A 396 -14.68 12.18 2.32
CA ILE A 396 -16.07 12.64 2.19
C ILE A 396 -16.09 14.13 1.83
N PHE A 397 -15.49 14.98 2.67
CA PHE A 397 -15.62 16.43 2.52
C PHE A 397 -14.94 16.95 1.26
N ALA A 398 -13.74 16.47 0.93
CA ALA A 398 -13.05 16.86 -0.29
C ALA A 398 -13.87 16.48 -1.54
N SER A 399 -14.36 15.23 -1.60
CA SER A 399 -15.14 14.79 -2.76
C SER A 399 -16.47 15.52 -2.88
N CYS A 400 -17.20 15.71 -1.78
CA CYS A 400 -18.47 16.45 -1.78
C CYS A 400 -18.27 17.92 -2.24
N ILE A 401 -17.24 18.61 -1.73
CA ILE A 401 -16.90 19.97 -2.21
C ILE A 401 -16.55 19.96 -3.69
N ALA A 402 -15.80 18.97 -4.17
CA ALA A 402 -15.46 18.87 -5.59
C ALA A 402 -16.71 18.74 -6.45
N PHE A 403 -17.67 17.87 -6.08
CA PHE A 403 -18.94 17.73 -6.79
C PHE A 403 -19.77 19.02 -6.78
N GLU A 404 -19.91 19.69 -5.64
CA GLU A 404 -20.67 20.94 -5.57
C GLU A 404 -19.99 22.08 -6.34
N THR A 405 -18.66 22.15 -6.29
CA THR A 405 -17.87 23.14 -7.03
C THR A 405 -18.02 22.95 -8.54
N LEU A 406 -17.93 21.71 -9.03
CA LEU A 406 -18.16 21.37 -10.43
C LEU A 406 -19.60 21.71 -10.86
N SER A 407 -20.58 21.39 -10.01
CA SER A 407 -21.98 21.75 -10.22
C SER A 407 -22.14 23.28 -10.37
N VAL A 408 -21.62 24.09 -9.44
CA VAL A 408 -21.68 25.56 -9.51
C VAL A 408 -21.00 26.10 -10.77
N ASN A 409 -19.81 25.60 -11.10
CA ASN A 409 -19.08 26.03 -12.31
C ASN A 409 -19.88 25.74 -13.58
N ASN A 410 -20.47 24.55 -13.69
CA ASN A 410 -21.32 24.18 -14.82
C ASN A 410 -22.54 25.10 -14.93
N TRP A 411 -23.16 25.46 -13.80
CA TRP A 411 -24.26 26.44 -13.75
C TRP A 411 -23.84 27.84 -14.19
N ILE A 412 -22.66 28.34 -13.76
CA ILE A 412 -22.13 29.64 -14.18
C ILE A 412 -21.94 29.67 -15.71
N VAL A 413 -21.25 28.66 -16.25
CA VAL A 413 -20.97 28.56 -17.70
C VAL A 413 -22.28 28.48 -18.49
N TYR A 414 -23.23 27.66 -18.03
CA TYR A 414 -24.52 27.49 -18.68
C TYR A 414 -25.33 28.79 -18.72
N ILE A 415 -25.53 29.43 -17.57
CA ILE A 415 -26.31 30.67 -17.50
C ILE A 415 -25.64 31.76 -18.32
N ASN A 416 -24.30 31.88 -18.25
CA ASN A 416 -23.57 32.87 -19.03
C ASN A 416 -23.72 32.67 -20.55
N HIS A 417 -23.87 31.42 -21.01
CA HIS A 417 -24.12 31.12 -22.41
C HIS A 417 -25.54 31.51 -22.85
N LEU A 418 -26.55 31.30 -21.99
CA LEU A 418 -27.93 31.68 -22.28
C LEU A 418 -28.15 33.19 -22.19
N ASN A 419 -27.67 33.79 -21.10
CA ASN A 419 -27.83 35.20 -20.76
C ASN A 419 -26.52 35.68 -20.14
N PRO A 420 -25.69 36.44 -20.89
CA PRO A 420 -24.39 36.91 -20.42
C PRO A 420 -24.50 37.52 -19.01
N LEU A 421 -23.77 36.91 -18.07
CA LEU A 421 -23.82 37.34 -16.68
C LEU A 421 -23.09 38.70 -16.55
N PRO A 422 -23.58 39.61 -15.70
CA PRO A 422 -22.83 40.81 -15.38
C PRO A 422 -21.44 40.44 -14.83
N PHE A 423 -20.41 41.18 -15.25
CA PHE A 423 -19.01 40.87 -14.93
C PHE A 423 -18.75 40.61 -13.44
N HIS A 424 -19.39 41.37 -12.54
CA HIS A 424 -19.22 41.21 -11.10
C HIS A 424 -19.76 39.88 -10.57
N ILE A 425 -20.87 39.37 -11.11
CA ILE A 425 -21.45 38.08 -10.71
C ILE A 425 -20.58 36.93 -11.20
N TYR A 426 -20.15 37.00 -12.47
CA TYR A 426 -19.25 36.02 -13.06
C TYR A 426 -17.95 35.92 -12.27
N ARG A 427 -17.32 37.07 -11.97
CA ARG A 427 -16.11 37.14 -11.16
C ARG A 427 -16.30 36.58 -9.75
N SER A 428 -17.38 36.95 -9.05
CA SER A 428 -17.65 36.43 -7.71
C SER A 428 -17.86 34.92 -7.69
N GLY A 429 -18.57 34.37 -8.69
CA GLY A 429 -18.74 32.92 -8.85
C GLY A 429 -17.41 32.19 -9.04
N HIS A 430 -16.53 32.71 -9.89
CA HIS A 430 -15.19 32.15 -10.08
C HIS A 430 -14.31 32.25 -8.84
N LEU A 431 -14.36 33.35 -8.09
CA LEU A 431 -13.63 33.48 -6.83
C LEU A 431 -14.11 32.46 -5.80
N LEU A 432 -15.42 32.19 -5.73
CA LEU A 432 -15.99 31.17 -4.86
C LEU A 432 -15.52 29.75 -5.27
N VAL A 433 -15.48 29.45 -6.56
CA VAL A 433 -14.96 28.19 -7.11
C VAL A 433 -13.47 28.01 -6.78
N LEU A 434 -12.65 29.07 -6.95
CA LEU A 434 -11.24 29.04 -6.59
C LEU A 434 -11.01 28.84 -5.09
N PHE A 435 -11.83 29.48 -4.25
CA PHE A 435 -11.79 29.29 -2.81
C PHE A 435 -12.13 27.84 -2.40
N ALA A 436 -13.19 27.26 -2.99
CA ALA A 436 -13.57 25.87 -2.74
C ALA A 436 -12.48 24.89 -3.22
N LEU A 437 -11.83 25.16 -4.36
CA LEU A 437 -10.71 24.39 -4.86
C LEU A 437 -9.49 24.45 -3.93
N TYR A 438 -9.20 25.63 -3.37
CA TYR A 438 -8.13 25.79 -2.37
C TYR A 438 -8.39 24.93 -1.12
N ILE A 439 -9.62 24.92 -0.61
CA ILE A 439 -10.02 24.06 0.52
C ILE A 439 -9.86 22.57 0.16
N TYR A 440 -10.31 22.18 -1.03
CA TYR A 440 -10.16 20.81 -1.55
C TYR A 440 -8.69 20.37 -1.57
N ILE A 441 -7.80 21.18 -2.16
CA ILE A 441 -6.36 20.90 -2.21
C ILE A 441 -5.78 20.81 -0.80
N SER A 442 -6.18 21.71 0.11
CA SER A 442 -5.71 21.71 1.49
C SER A 442 -6.08 20.42 2.22
N TRP A 443 -7.28 19.88 2.01
CA TRP A 443 -7.67 18.58 2.57
C TRP A 443 -7.00 17.39 1.91
N LEU A 444 -6.71 17.44 0.60
CA LEU A 444 -5.87 16.41 -0.04
C LEU A 444 -4.46 16.39 0.55
N MET A 445 -3.89 17.57 0.85
CA MET A 445 -2.61 17.66 1.54
C MET A 445 -2.71 17.06 2.95
N MET A 446 -3.74 17.41 3.73
CA MET A 446 -3.96 16.80 5.05
C MET A 446 -4.16 15.28 4.98
N PHE A 447 -4.91 14.80 3.99
CA PHE A 447 -5.09 13.38 3.75
C PHE A 447 -3.75 12.70 3.46
N THR A 448 -2.92 13.31 2.63
CA THR A 448 -1.58 12.81 2.29
C THR A 448 -0.71 12.74 3.54
N ILE A 449 -0.64 13.82 4.32
CA ILE A 449 0.10 13.87 5.59
C ILE A 449 -0.41 12.79 6.57
N THR A 450 -1.73 12.67 6.68
CA THR A 450 -2.34 11.70 7.60
C THR A 450 -2.03 10.27 7.19
N CYS A 451 -2.04 10.02 5.88
CA CYS A 451 -1.56 8.79 5.31
C CYS A 451 -0.11 8.59 5.71
N LEU A 452 0.81 9.49 5.36
CA LEU A 452 2.25 9.32 5.61
C LEU A 452 2.60 8.93 7.06
N PHE A 453 1.97 9.55 8.07
CA PHE A 453 2.49 9.49 9.45
C PHE A 453 1.68 8.69 10.47
N TYR A 454 0.37 8.50 10.31
CA TYR A 454 -0.48 8.12 11.46
C TYR A 454 -1.15 6.76 11.38
N HIS A 455 -1.23 6.16 10.20
CA HIS A 455 -2.02 4.95 9.98
C HIS A 455 -1.28 3.95 9.10
N THR A 456 -1.59 2.66 9.24
CA THR A 456 -1.10 1.65 8.29
C THR A 456 -1.80 1.78 6.93
N PHE A 457 -1.26 1.17 5.88
CA PHE A 457 -1.85 1.23 4.54
C PHE A 457 -3.31 0.72 4.50
N PHE A 458 -3.61 -0.38 5.18
CA PHE A 458 -4.96 -0.95 5.24
C PHE A 458 -5.94 -0.08 6.02
N GLU A 459 -5.51 0.53 7.13
CA GLU A 459 -6.34 1.47 7.89
C GLU A 459 -6.78 2.68 7.05
N ARG A 460 -5.90 3.13 6.14
CA ARG A 460 -6.18 4.21 5.19
C ARG A 460 -7.17 3.75 4.12
N ILE A 461 -6.96 2.58 3.51
CA ILE A 461 -7.87 2.04 2.48
C ILE A 461 -9.29 1.94 3.02
N ILE A 462 -9.47 1.36 4.20
CA ILE A 462 -10.80 1.17 4.78
C ILE A 462 -11.45 2.51 5.11
N GLY A 463 -10.71 3.46 5.70
CA GLY A 463 -11.20 4.80 5.97
C GLY A 463 -11.66 5.53 4.70
N THR A 464 -10.86 5.51 3.64
CA THR A 464 -11.18 6.13 2.35
C THR A 464 -12.35 5.43 1.65
N ALA A 465 -12.40 4.09 1.66
CA ALA A 465 -13.48 3.33 1.04
C ALA A 465 -14.84 3.66 1.67
N CYS A 466 -14.92 3.72 3.01
CA CYS A 466 -16.12 4.15 3.72
C CYS A 466 -16.56 5.56 3.31
N GLY A 467 -15.61 6.47 3.11
CA GLY A 467 -15.89 7.82 2.65
C GLY A 467 -16.42 7.86 1.22
N MET A 468 -15.78 7.15 0.31
CA MET A 468 -16.20 7.08 -1.09
C MET A 468 -17.56 6.41 -1.27
N ILE A 469 -17.91 5.41 -0.45
CA ILE A 469 -19.26 4.81 -0.44
C ILE A 469 -20.33 5.85 -0.09
N THR A 470 -20.03 6.74 0.85
CA THR A 470 -20.93 7.84 1.22
C THR A 470 -21.14 8.79 0.05
N VAL A 471 -20.06 9.22 -0.60
CA VAL A 471 -20.09 10.10 -1.77
C VAL A 471 -20.85 9.46 -2.93
N PHE A 472 -20.58 8.19 -3.22
CA PHE A 472 -21.26 7.42 -4.26
C PHE A 472 -22.77 7.35 -3.99
N SER A 473 -23.16 7.09 -2.74
CA SER A 473 -24.57 7.01 -2.35
C SER A 473 -25.29 8.34 -2.56
N VAL A 474 -24.67 9.46 -2.14
CA VAL A 474 -25.27 10.80 -2.25
C VAL A 474 -25.36 11.29 -3.69
N TYR A 475 -24.24 11.28 -4.43
CA TYR A 475 -24.14 11.97 -5.72
C TYR A 475 -24.44 11.08 -6.93
N ILE A 476 -24.11 9.79 -6.87
CA ILE A 476 -24.25 8.91 -8.04
C ILE A 476 -25.58 8.16 -7.99
N LYS A 477 -25.89 7.53 -6.85
CA LYS A 477 -27.08 6.67 -6.74
C LYS A 477 -28.36 7.48 -6.54
N CYS A 478 -28.37 8.39 -5.56
CA CYS A 478 -29.56 9.17 -5.27
C CYS A 478 -29.76 10.35 -6.25
N LYS A 479 -28.73 10.68 -7.06
CA LYS A 479 -28.71 11.83 -7.98
C LYS A 479 -29.19 13.12 -7.30
N LEU A 480 -28.89 13.28 -6.01
CA LEU A 480 -29.29 14.46 -5.23
C LEU A 480 -28.53 15.69 -5.71
#